data_AF-U6RBC6-F1
#
_entry.id   AF-U6RBC6-F1
#
_cell.length_a   1.000
_cell.length_b   1.000
_cell.length_c   1.000
_cell.angle_alpha   90.00
_cell.angle_beta   90.00
_cell.angle_gamma   90.00
#
_symmetry.space_group_name_H-M   'P 1'
#
loop_
_entity.id
_entity.type
_entity.pdbx_description
1 polymer ?
#
loop_
_entity_poly.entity_id
_entity_poly.type
_entity_poly.pdbx_seq_one_letter_code
_entity_poly.pdbx_strand_id
1 'polypeptide(L)' 'MKNLQIKNSRFITYTDDLLTVDVLGGVDLSQVERMVCTLRITYNDYPPQRTTLDLYNDNQTDKLQRTLCDK' A
#
# COMPACT_ATOMS: atom_id res chain seq x y z
N MET A 1 -15.00 -4.98 -2.86
CA MET A 1 -14.54 -5.59 -1.60
C MET A 1 -14.26 -7.10 -1.66
N LYS A 2 -14.57 -7.83 -2.75
CA LYS A 2 -14.35 -9.28 -2.83
C LYS A 2 -12.88 -9.73 -2.72
N ASN A 3 -11.94 -8.87 -3.13
CA ASN A 3 -10.51 -9.16 -3.23
C ASN A 3 -9.69 -8.71 -2.02
N LEU A 4 -10.36 -8.22 -0.97
CA LEU A 4 -9.73 -7.70 0.23
C LEU A 4 -9.80 -8.77 1.33
N GLN A 5 -8.64 -9.26 1.77
CA GLN A 5 -8.55 -10.17 2.91
C GLN A 5 -7.94 -9.45 4.11
N ILE A 6 -8.71 -9.38 5.20
CA ILE A 6 -8.28 -8.81 6.47
C ILE A 6 -8.16 -9.96 7.48
N LYS A 7 -6.95 -10.50 7.64
CA LYS A 7 -6.66 -11.53 8.65
C LYS A 7 -6.33 -10.92 10.01
N ASN A 8 -5.83 -9.69 10.03
CA ASN A 8 -5.53 -8.90 11.22
C ASN A 8 -5.70 -7.42 10.83
N SER A 9 -6.20 -6.55 11.72
CA SER A 9 -6.33 -5.12 11.41
C SER A 9 -5.01 -4.45 11.04
N ARG A 10 -3.87 -5.05 11.42
CA ARG A 10 -2.51 -4.61 11.07
C ARG A 10 -1.94 -5.22 9.80
N PHE A 11 -2.60 -6.24 9.25
CA PHE A 11 -2.19 -6.94 8.03
C PHE A 11 -3.37 -7.09 7.08
N ILE A 12 -3.37 -6.21 6.07
CA ILE A 12 -4.39 -6.16 5.04
C ILE A 12 -3.74 -6.63 3.74
N THR A 13 -4.31 -7.65 3.10
CA THR A 13 -3.85 -8.12 1.80
C THR A 13 -4.93 -7.85 0.77
N TYR A 14 -4.56 -7.15 -0.29
CA TYR A 14 -5.33 -7.00 -1.51
C TYR A 14 -4.70 -7.85 -2.61
N THR A 15 -5.50 -8.70 -3.26
CA THR A 15 -5.01 -9.54 -4.36
C THR A 15 -5.92 -9.40 -5.55
N ASP A 16 -5.34 -9.07 -6.70
CA ASP A 16 -6.02 -9.04 -7.99
C ASP A 16 -5.31 -9.95 -8.99
N ASP A 17 -5.89 -10.12 -10.18
CA ASP A 17 -5.33 -10.99 -11.24
C ASP A 17 -3.92 -10.56 -11.68
N LEU A 18 -3.57 -9.28 -11.48
CA LEU A 18 -2.28 -8.71 -11.87
C LEU A 18 -1.29 -8.67 -10.70
N LEU A 19 -1.71 -8.19 -9.53
CA LEU A 19 -0.80 -7.82 -8.44
C LEU A 19 -1.37 -8.15 -7.05
N THR A 20 -0.46 -8.43 -6.12
CA THR A 20 -0.77 -8.59 -4.70
C THR A 20 -0.12 -7.46 -3.89
N VAL A 21 -0.92 -6.78 -3.08
CA VAL A 21 -0.48 -5.69 -2.19
C VAL A 21 -0.73 -6.09 -0.75
N ASP A 22 0.34 -6.26 0.01
CA ASP A 22 0.30 -6.47 1.45
C ASP A 22 0.59 -5.17 2.18
N VAL A 23 -0.33 -4.74 3.05
CA VAL A 23 -0.10 -3.69 4.04
C VAL A 23 0.54 -4.36 5.26
N LEU A 24 1.84 -4.16 5.43
CA LEU A 24 2.66 -4.83 6.45
C LEU A 24 2.65 -4.13 7.82
N GLY A 25 2.14 -2.90 7.88
CA GLY A 25 2.00 -2.16 9.13
C GLY A 25 2.00 -0.64 8.95
N GLY A 26 1.75 0.06 10.06
CA GLY A 26 1.91 1.51 10.16
C GLY A 26 0.63 2.36 9.98
N VAL A 27 -0.54 1.73 10.02
CA VAL A 27 -1.77 2.46 10.32
C VAL A 27 -1.88 2.58 11.85
N ASP A 28 -1.14 3.53 12.43
CA ASP A 28 -1.29 3.89 13.83
C ASP A 28 -2.43 4.91 13.94
N LEU A 29 -3.60 4.45 14.37
CA LEU A 29 -4.77 5.30 14.58
C LEU A 29 -4.66 6.13 15.88
N SER A 30 -3.65 5.88 16.72
CA SER A 30 -3.50 6.54 18.02
C SER A 30 -2.84 7.92 17.91
N GLN A 31 -2.00 8.13 16.90
CA GLN A 31 -1.40 9.43 16.60
C GLN A 31 -1.92 9.96 15.26
N VAL A 32 -2.88 10.88 15.34
CA VAL A 32 -3.51 11.60 14.20
C VAL A 32 -2.49 12.45 13.41
N GLU A 33 -1.23 12.51 13.83
CA GLU A 33 -0.22 13.35 13.21
C GLU A 33 0.62 12.62 12.15
N ARG A 34 0.66 11.27 12.15
CA ARG A 34 1.46 10.46 11.21
C ARG A 34 0.85 9.09 10.94
N MET A 35 0.31 8.92 9.74
CA MET A 35 -0.22 7.65 9.23
C MET A 35 0.71 7.19 8.12
N VAL A 36 1.60 6.26 8.43
CA VAL A 36 2.67 5.83 7.53
C VAL A 36 2.50 4.35 7.24
N CYS A 37 2.03 3.95 6.06
CA CYS A 37 1.85 2.54 5.76
C CYS A 37 3.08 1.95 5.04
N THR A 38 3.49 0.75 5.44
CA THR A 38 4.45 -0.04 4.67
C THR A 38 3.68 -0.98 3.75
N LEU A 39 3.92 -0.88 2.46
CA LEU A 39 3.35 -1.73 1.42
C LEU A 39 4.41 -2.69 0.88
N ARG A 40 4.02 -3.93 0.64
CA ARG A 40 4.74 -4.88 -0.20
C ARG A 40 3.88 -5.17 -1.43
N ILE A 41 4.42 -4.90 -2.60
CA ILE A 41 3.76 -5.12 -3.89
C ILE A 41 4.47 -6.28 -4.58
N THR A 42 3.71 -7.29 -4.95
CA THR A 42 4.18 -8.49 -5.65
C THR A 42 3.50 -8.59 -7.00
N TYR A 43 4.28 -8.86 -8.05
CA TYR A 43 3.82 -9.01 -9.42
C TYR A 43 4.50 -10.22 -10.06
N ASN A 44 3.74 -11.26 -10.39
CA ASN A 44 4.24 -12.52 -10.97
C ASN A 44 5.52 -13.02 -10.27
N ASP A 45 6.56 -13.37 -11.04
CA ASP A 45 7.86 -13.85 -10.55
C ASP A 45 8.87 -12.72 -10.30
N TYR A 46 8.44 -11.46 -10.31
CA TYR A 46 9.34 -10.34 -10.01
C TYR A 46 9.59 -10.24 -8.50
N PRO A 47 10.80 -9.82 -8.09
CA PRO A 47 11.10 -9.58 -6.68
C PRO A 47 10.08 -8.62 -6.05
N PRO A 48 9.51 -8.96 -4.88
CA PRO A 48 8.54 -8.12 -4.20
C PRO A 48 9.13 -6.74 -3.90
N GLN A 49 8.43 -5.69 -4.32
CA GLN A 49 8.83 -4.31 -4.07
C GLN A 49 8.24 -3.84 -2.75
N ARG A 50 9.07 -3.24 -1.89
CA ARG A 50 8.64 -2.70 -0.61
C ARG A 50 8.78 -1.19 -0.61
N THR A 51 7.70 -0.50 -0.24
CA THR A 51 7.68 0.95 -0.14
C THR A 51 6.98 1.40 1.14
N THR A 52 7.37 2.55 1.66
CA THR A 52 6.74 3.17 2.82
C THR A 52 6.08 4.46 2.37
N LEU A 53 4.76 4.55 2.55
CA LEU A 53 3.94 5.67 2.12
C LEU A 53 3.48 6.47 3.34
N ASP A 54 3.74 7.77 3.32
CA ASP A 54 3.14 8.71 4.28
C ASP A 54 1.78 9.18 3.75
N LEU A 55 0.70 8.72 4.38
CA LEU A 55 -0.68 8.92 3.94
C LEU A 55 -1.23 10.31 4.31
N TYR A 56 -0.53 11.11 5.13
CA TYR A 56 -0.93 12.50 5.41
C TYR A 56 -0.47 13.49 4.36
N ASN A 57 0.45 13.11 3.48
CA ASN A 57 0.90 14.00 2.44
C ASN A 57 -0.07 13.87 1.26
N ASP A 58 -0.97 14.84 1.11
CA ASP A 58 -1.94 14.97 0.00
C ASP A 58 -1.33 14.65 -1.38
N ASN A 59 -0.02 14.82 -1.53
CA ASN A 59 0.72 14.60 -2.76
C ASN A 59 1.08 13.14 -3.09
N GLN A 60 0.70 12.12 -2.29
CA GLN A 60 1.09 10.74 -2.60
C GLN A 60 0.29 10.12 -3.75
N THR A 61 -1.02 10.38 -3.82
CA THR A 61 -1.85 9.96 -4.97
C THR A 61 -1.37 10.66 -6.24
N ASP A 62 -1.06 11.96 -6.14
CA ASP A 62 -0.51 12.76 -7.24
C ASP A 62 0.89 12.29 -7.66
N LYS A 63 1.76 11.93 -6.71
CA LYS A 63 3.08 11.34 -7.00
C LYS A 63 2.96 9.97 -7.65
N LEU A 64 2.01 9.15 -7.21
CA LEU A 64 1.73 7.84 -7.80
C LEU A 64 1.22 8.00 -9.23
N GLN A 65 0.26 8.91 -9.46
CA GLN A 65 -0.25 9.23 -10.80
C GLN A 65 0.85 9.76 -11.72
N ARG A 66 1.68 10.70 -11.27
CA ARG A 66 2.82 11.18 -12.08
C ARG A 66 3.80 10.04 -12.39
N THR A 67 4.14 9.21 -11.42
CA THR A 67 5.10 8.11 -11.62
C THR A 67 4.59 7.03 -12.57
N LEU A 68 3.27 6.74 -12.55
CA LEU A 68 2.66 5.70 -13.38
C LEU A 68 2.19 6.22 -14.76
N CYS A 69 1.82 7.50 -14.86
CA CYS A 69 1.22 8.09 -16.05
C CYS A 69 2.14 9.07 -16.81
N ASP A 70 3.26 9.54 -16.24
CA ASP A 70 4.31 10.19 -17.04
C ASP A 70 5.18 9.10 -17.70
N LYS A 71 4.73 8.67 -18.89
CA LYS A 71 5.54 8.13 -19.98
C LYS A 71 5.00 8.62 -21.31
#